data_AF-A0A067NIU1-F1
#
_entry.id   AF-A0A067NIU1-F1
#
_cell.length_a   1.000
_cell.length_b   1.000
_cell.length_c   1.000
_cell.angle_alpha   90.00
_cell.angle_beta   90.00
_cell.angle_gamma   90.00
#
_symmetry.space_group_name_H-M   'P 1'
#
loop_
_entity.id
_entity.type
_entity.pdbx_description
1 polymer ?
#
loop_
_entity_poly.entity_id
_entity_poly.type
_entity_poly.pdbx_seq_one_letter_code
_entity_poly.pdbx_strand_id
1 'polypeptide(L)'
;MAKIPRNFRLLEELEKGEKGIGDGSCSYGLEDGDDIMMSHWNGTIIGPGHTVHENRIYSLKIVCGEQYPDQPPTVQFISRVNLPFVNPADGTVDPSKLPVLSSWSRNHSLETVLVEIRREMASFNNRKLPQPPEGSTF
;
A
#
# COMPACT_ATOMS: atom_id res chain seq x y z
N MET A 1 -8.57 -23.82 13.47
CA MET A 1 -9.36 -22.57 13.43
C MET A 1 -10.03 -22.47 12.08
N ALA A 2 -11.26 -21.96 12.01
CA ALA A 2 -11.96 -21.76 10.74
C ALA A 2 -11.26 -20.66 9.91
N LYS A 3 -11.14 -20.87 8.60
CA LYS A 3 -10.55 -19.90 7.67
C LYS A 3 -11.62 -18.90 7.23
N ILE A 4 -11.39 -17.62 7.49
CA ILE A 4 -12.26 -16.53 7.03
C ILE A 4 -12.18 -16.46 5.49
N PRO A 5 -13.31 -16.48 4.77
CA PRO A 5 -13.31 -16.33 3.31
C PRO A 5 -12.85 -14.94 2.86
N ARG A 6 -12.31 -14.84 1.63
CA ARG A 6 -11.82 -13.60 1.01
C ARG A 6 -12.75 -12.41 1.18
N ASN A 7 -14.03 -12.56 0.82
CA ASN A 7 -14.96 -11.43 0.82
C ASN A 7 -15.22 -10.90 2.24
N PHE A 8 -15.33 -11.79 3.23
CA PHE A 8 -15.47 -11.36 4.63
C PHE A 8 -14.19 -10.68 5.15
N ARG A 9 -13.02 -11.16 4.73
CA ARG A 9 -11.75 -10.48 5.04
C ARG A 9 -11.71 -9.07 4.45
N LEU A 10 -12.10 -8.91 3.18
CA LEU A 10 -12.10 -7.62 2.51
C LEU A 10 -13.15 -6.66 3.08
N LEU A 11 -14.33 -7.16 3.48
CA LEU A 11 -15.34 -6.37 4.20
C LEU A 11 -14.81 -5.89 5.56
N GLU A 12 -14.15 -6.77 6.32
CA GLU A 12 -13.51 -6.40 7.59
C GLU A 12 -12.46 -5.28 7.38
N GLU A 13 -11.65 -5.40 6.33
CA GLU A 13 -10.67 -4.37 5.99
C GLU A 13 -11.32 -3.07 5.53
N LEU A 14 -12.43 -3.13 4.76
CA LEU A 14 -13.21 -1.96 4.33
C LEU A 14 -13.76 -1.19 5.53
N GLU A 15 -14.48 -1.88 6.43
CA GLU A 15 -15.05 -1.27 7.64
C GLU A 15 -13.97 -0.63 8.52
N LYS A 16 -12.77 -1.21 8.53
CA LYS A 16 -11.62 -0.64 9.24
C LYS A 16 -11.08 0.60 8.54
N GLY A 17 -10.97 0.57 7.21
CA GLY A 17 -10.54 1.70 6.40
C GLY A 17 -11.44 2.92 6.58
N GLU A 18 -12.75 2.73 6.62
CA GLU A 18 -13.75 3.79 6.82
C GLU A 18 -13.67 4.47 8.19
N LYS A 19 -13.23 3.74 9.23
CA LYS A 19 -13.05 4.27 10.59
C LYS A 19 -11.72 5.00 10.78
N GLY A 20 -10.82 4.92 9.79
CA GLY A 20 -9.43 5.35 9.92
C GLY A 20 -8.55 4.29 10.58
N ILE A 21 -7.28 4.27 10.18
CA ILE A 21 -6.30 3.27 10.59
C ILE A 21 -5.07 3.91 11.25
N GLY A 22 -4.50 3.20 12.23
CA GLY A 22 -3.26 3.59 12.91
C GLY A 22 -3.25 5.04 13.43
N ASP A 23 -2.19 5.77 13.09
CA ASP A 23 -1.97 7.18 13.42
C ASP A 23 -2.52 8.15 12.36
N GLY A 24 -3.30 7.66 11.39
CA GLY A 24 -3.81 8.44 10.26
C GLY A 24 -2.78 8.75 9.18
N SER A 25 -1.55 8.23 9.28
CA SER A 25 -0.52 8.44 8.25
C SER A 25 -0.70 7.60 6.99
N CYS A 26 -1.54 6.58 7.05
CA CYS A 26 -1.93 5.75 5.93
C CYS A 26 -3.45 5.63 5.90
N SER A 27 -4.03 5.46 4.71
CA SER A 27 -5.45 5.13 4.54
C SER A 27 -5.66 4.29 3.29
N TYR A 28 -6.77 3.58 3.23
CA TYR A 28 -7.18 2.85 2.03
C TYR A 28 -8.71 2.76 1.95
N GLY A 29 -9.22 2.58 0.73
CA GLY A 29 -10.64 2.39 0.45
C GLY A 29 -10.83 1.83 -0.96
N LEU A 30 -12.06 1.47 -1.32
CA LEU A 30 -12.34 0.97 -2.66
C LEU A 30 -12.06 2.04 -3.72
N GLU A 31 -11.52 1.61 -4.87
CA GLU A 31 -11.39 2.49 -6.04
C GLU A 31 -12.77 2.79 -6.64
N ASP A 32 -13.66 1.80 -6.65
CA ASP A 32 -15.05 1.89 -7.09
C ASP A 32 -15.97 1.31 -6.00
N GLY A 33 -16.92 2.12 -5.52
CA GLY A 33 -17.89 1.71 -4.49
C GLY A 33 -18.86 0.63 -4.98
N ASP A 34 -19.00 0.46 -6.30
CA ASP A 34 -19.83 -0.56 -6.92
C ASP A 34 -19.06 -1.88 -7.17
N ASP A 35 -17.75 -1.95 -6.86
CA ASP A 35 -16.96 -3.19 -6.95
C ASP A 35 -17.35 -4.17 -5.82
N ILE A 36 -18.38 -4.97 -6.10
CA ILE A 36 -18.87 -6.04 -5.20
C ILE A 36 -17.75 -7.05 -4.84
N MET A 37 -16.79 -7.25 -5.75
CA MET A 37 -15.68 -8.18 -5.52
C MET A 37 -14.58 -7.58 -4.66
N MET A 38 -14.63 -6.27 -4.37
CA MET A 38 -13.65 -5.52 -3.58
C MET A 38 -12.23 -5.82 -4.04
N SER A 39 -12.03 -5.81 -5.36
CA SER A 39 -10.77 -6.21 -5.98
C SER A 39 -9.83 -5.03 -6.11
N HIS A 40 -10.36 -3.83 -6.35
CA HIS A 40 -9.57 -2.63 -6.62
C HIS A 40 -9.68 -1.62 -5.47
N TRP A 41 -8.52 -1.22 -4.96
CA TRP A 41 -8.41 -0.34 -3.80
C TRP A 41 -7.45 0.81 -4.10
N ASN A 42 -7.80 1.98 -3.57
CA ASN A 42 -6.91 3.12 -3.50
C ASN A 42 -6.26 3.17 -2.12
N GLY A 43 -4.94 3.26 -2.09
CA GLY A 43 -4.13 3.51 -0.90
C GLY A 43 -3.57 4.92 -0.89
N THR A 44 -3.42 5.50 0.30
CA THR A 44 -2.75 6.79 0.50
C THR A 44 -1.72 6.67 1.62
N ILE A 45 -0.53 7.22 1.40
CA ILE A 45 0.54 7.33 2.39
C ILE A 45 0.93 8.81 2.54
N ILE A 46 0.88 9.30 3.77
CA ILE A 46 1.49 10.57 4.17
C ILE A 46 2.95 10.30 4.46
N GLY A 47 3.82 10.98 3.69
CA GLY A 47 5.25 10.78 3.77
C GLY A 47 5.80 11.03 5.19
N PRO A 48 6.75 10.20 5.66
CA PRO A 48 7.29 10.31 7.01
C PRO A 48 8.03 11.64 7.23
N GLY A 49 7.83 12.25 8.39
CA GLY A 49 8.52 13.48 8.79
C GLY A 49 10.04 13.28 8.91
N HIS A 50 10.80 14.37 8.81
CA HIS A 50 12.27 14.36 8.83
C HIS A 50 12.91 13.52 7.71
N THR A 51 12.23 13.42 6.57
CA THR A 51 12.71 12.74 5.36
C THR A 51 12.44 13.60 4.13
N VAL A 52 13.03 13.23 2.99
CA VAL A 52 12.69 13.81 1.67
C VAL A 52 11.23 13.59 1.25
N HIS A 53 10.49 12.76 1.98
CA HIS A 53 9.08 12.49 1.74
C HIS A 53 8.15 13.35 2.60
N GLU A 54 8.68 14.13 3.56
CA GLU A 54 7.89 14.98 4.44
C GLU A 54 6.98 15.94 3.65
N ASN A 55 5.75 16.14 4.13
CA ASN A 55 4.70 16.94 3.50
C ASN A 55 4.19 16.44 2.14
N ARG A 56 4.58 15.24 1.69
CA ARG A 56 4.07 14.64 0.46
C ARG A 56 2.98 13.62 0.72
N ILE A 57 2.02 13.55 -0.20
CA ILE A 57 0.97 12.53 -0.24
C ILE A 57 1.22 11.62 -1.43
N TYR A 58 1.28 10.31 -1.20
CA TYR A 58 1.46 9.30 -2.23
C TYR A 58 0.18 8.49 -2.39
N SER A 59 -0.37 8.45 -3.60
CA SER A 59 -1.49 7.60 -3.97
C SER A 59 -1.00 6.30 -4.60
N LEU A 60 -1.65 5.20 -4.26
CA LEU A 60 -1.33 3.85 -4.73
C LEU A 60 -2.61 3.16 -5.20
N LYS A 61 -2.47 2.30 -6.21
CA LYS A 61 -3.45 1.27 -6.55
C LYS A 61 -3.05 -0.04 -5.90
N ILE A 62 -4.02 -0.74 -5.33
CA ILE A 62 -3.83 -2.05 -4.73
C ILE A 62 -4.89 -2.99 -5.28
N VAL A 63 -4.47 -4.14 -5.79
CA VAL A 63 -5.38 -5.15 -6.34
C VAL A 63 -5.35 -6.41 -5.50
N CYS A 64 -6.49 -6.73 -4.90
CA CYS A 64 -6.74 -7.95 -4.15
C CYS A 64 -7.26 -9.03 -5.08
N GLY A 65 -6.38 -9.88 -5.60
CA GLY A 65 -6.74 -10.99 -6.48
C GLY A 65 -7.66 -12.04 -5.82
N GLU A 66 -8.10 -13.02 -6.59
CA GLU A 66 -9.03 -14.08 -6.15
C GLU A 66 -8.48 -14.91 -4.97
N GLN A 67 -7.17 -15.02 -4.85
CA GLN A 67 -6.49 -15.78 -3.79
C GLN A 67 -6.12 -14.94 -2.56
N TYR A 68 -6.47 -13.65 -2.52
CA TYR A 68 -6.30 -12.84 -1.32
C TYR A 68 -7.19 -13.38 -0.17
N PRO A 69 -6.72 -13.44 1.10
CA PRO A 69 -5.41 -13.02 1.60
C PRO A 69 -4.37 -14.15 1.64
N ASP A 70 -4.60 -15.31 1.03
CA ASP A 70 -3.58 -16.38 1.03
C ASP A 70 -2.39 -16.02 0.14
N GLN A 71 -2.62 -15.23 -0.92
CA GLN A 71 -1.59 -14.55 -1.71
C GLN A 71 -1.58 -13.04 -1.45
N PRO A 72 -0.42 -12.37 -1.57
CA PRO A 72 -0.32 -10.92 -1.39
C PRO A 72 -1.11 -10.17 -2.46
N PRO A 73 -1.55 -8.93 -2.18
CA PRO A 73 -2.08 -8.05 -3.20
C PRO A 73 -0.95 -7.54 -4.11
N THR A 74 -1.30 -7.09 -5.32
CA THR A 74 -0.36 -6.33 -6.15
C THR A 74 -0.48 -4.85 -5.83
N VAL A 75 0.65 -4.14 -5.81
CA VAL A 75 0.69 -2.72 -5.44
C VAL A 75 1.39 -1.92 -6.54
N GLN A 76 0.83 -0.77 -6.88
CA GLN A 76 1.38 0.16 -7.84
C GLN A 76 1.24 1.59 -7.31
N PHE A 77 2.32 2.35 -7.33
CA PHE A 77 2.27 3.78 -7.06
C PHE A 77 1.62 4.51 -8.24
N ILE A 78 0.66 5.39 -7.95
CA ILE A 78 0.17 6.40 -8.89
C ILE A 78 1.10 7.60 -8.84
N SER A 79 1.41 8.11 -7.64
CA SER A 79 2.34 9.21 -7.43
C SER A 79 3.77 8.76 -7.71
N ARG A 80 4.54 9.53 -8.49
CA ARG A 80 5.94 9.19 -8.75
C ARG A 80 6.74 9.22 -7.46
N VAL A 81 7.53 8.18 -7.28
CA VAL A 81 8.39 7.99 -6.12
C VAL A 81 9.69 7.34 -6.56
N ASN A 82 10.80 7.72 -5.93
CA ASN A 82 12.08 7.05 -6.12
C ASN A 82 12.37 6.18 -4.89
N LEU A 83 12.13 4.88 -5.04
CA LEU A 83 12.37 3.84 -4.03
C LEU A 83 12.91 2.57 -4.73
N PRO A 84 13.83 1.81 -4.09
CA PRO A 84 14.51 0.69 -4.73
C PRO A 84 13.61 -0.50 -5.09
N PHE A 85 12.43 -0.58 -4.46
CA PHE A 85 11.41 -1.60 -4.68
C PHE A 85 10.27 -1.12 -5.60
N VAL A 86 10.38 0.06 -6.21
CA VAL A 86 9.37 0.61 -7.14
C VAL A 86 9.98 0.70 -8.53
N ASN A 87 9.28 0.18 -9.53
CA ASN A 87 9.68 0.30 -10.92
C ASN A 87 9.56 1.77 -11.38
N PRO A 88 10.65 2.39 -11.85
CA PRO A 88 10.64 3.80 -12.24
C PRO A 88 9.86 4.09 -13.52
N ALA A 89 9.46 3.07 -14.29
CA ALA A 89 8.70 3.25 -15.52
C ALA A 89 7.19 3.34 -15.28
N ASP A 90 6.65 2.53 -14.37
CA ASP A 90 5.20 2.35 -14.20
C ASP A 90 4.72 2.37 -12.74
N GLY A 91 5.62 2.53 -11.76
CA GLY A 91 5.27 2.58 -10.35
C GLY A 91 4.95 1.22 -9.71
N THR A 92 5.09 0.11 -10.44
CA THR A 92 4.83 -1.24 -9.88
C THR A 92 5.78 -1.57 -8.75
N VAL A 93 5.26 -2.09 -7.64
CA VAL A 93 6.07 -2.54 -6.50
C VAL A 93 6.57 -3.96 -6.76
N ASP A 94 7.88 -4.16 -6.64
CA ASP A 94 8.52 -5.48 -6.75
C ASP A 94 8.31 -6.26 -5.43
N PRO A 95 7.49 -7.34 -5.43
CA PRO A 95 7.18 -8.09 -4.22
C PRO A 95 8.41 -8.74 -3.58
N SER A 96 9.45 -9.04 -4.37
CA SER A 96 10.67 -9.70 -3.89
C SER A 96 11.55 -8.77 -3.05
N LYS A 97 11.39 -7.45 -3.20
CA LYS A 97 12.21 -6.42 -2.54
C LYS A 97 11.55 -5.81 -1.30
N LEU A 98 10.30 -6.17 -1.02
CA LEU A 98 9.56 -5.67 0.14
C LEU A 98 9.19 -6.84 1.06
N PRO A 99 9.78 -6.95 2.27
CA PRO A 99 9.62 -8.12 3.14
C PRO A 99 8.17 -8.53 3.43
N VAL A 100 7.27 -7.54 3.59
CA VAL A 100 5.84 -7.80 3.85
C VAL A 100 5.18 -8.59 2.71
N LEU A 101 5.64 -8.42 1.47
CA LEU A 101 5.14 -9.10 0.27
C LEU A 101 5.93 -10.38 -0.03
N SER A 102 7.26 -10.36 0.11
CA SER A 102 8.11 -11.52 -0.19
C SER A 102 7.86 -12.68 0.78
N SER A 103 7.55 -12.36 2.04
CA SER A 103 7.26 -13.31 3.11
C SER A 103 5.79 -13.17 3.55
N TRP A 104 4.89 -13.11 2.57
CA TRP A 104 3.47 -12.88 2.80
C TRP A 104 2.85 -13.95 3.70
N SER A 105 2.00 -13.51 4.61
CA SER A 105 1.18 -14.33 5.48
C SER A 105 -0.25 -13.83 5.41
N ARG A 106 -1.21 -14.74 5.45
CA ARG A 106 -2.66 -14.41 5.45
C ARG A 106 -3.12 -13.53 6.61
N ASN A 107 -2.26 -13.33 7.61
CA ASN A 107 -2.51 -12.41 8.72
C ASN A 107 -2.18 -10.96 8.38
N HIS A 108 -1.41 -10.71 7.32
CA HIS A 108 -1.17 -9.37 6.78
C HIS A 108 -2.45 -8.80 6.14
N SER A 109 -2.46 -7.49 5.97
CA SER A 109 -3.59 -6.69 5.49
C SER A 109 -3.10 -5.56 4.58
N LEU A 110 -4.03 -4.85 3.94
CA LEU A 110 -3.75 -3.63 3.20
C LEU A 110 -3.06 -2.58 4.09
N GLU A 111 -3.53 -2.40 5.32
CA GLU A 111 -2.88 -1.56 6.32
C GLU A 111 -1.42 -1.98 6.55
N THR A 112 -1.18 -3.29 6.74
CA THR A 112 0.18 -3.81 6.99
C THR A 112 1.10 -3.45 5.83
N VAL A 113 0.64 -3.59 4.58
CA VAL A 113 1.40 -3.24 3.38
C VAL A 113 1.73 -1.74 3.36
N LEU A 114 0.76 -0.87 3.58
CA LEU A 114 0.97 0.59 3.56
C LEU A 114 1.90 1.08 4.67
N VAL A 115 1.73 0.55 5.89
CA VAL A 115 2.58 0.88 7.03
C VAL A 115 4.03 0.45 6.79
N GLU A 116 4.24 -0.74 6.23
CA GLU A 116 5.59 -1.24 5.93
C GLU A 116 6.26 -0.47 4.79
N ILE A 117 5.51 -0.08 3.75
CA ILE A 117 6.02 0.83 2.71
C ILE A 117 6.45 2.17 3.34
N ARG A 118 5.61 2.76 4.20
CA ARG A 118 5.93 4.01 4.90
C ARG A 118 7.16 3.87 5.80
N ARG A 119 7.32 2.73 6.47
CA ARG A 119 8.51 2.42 7.28
C ARG A 119 9.76 2.36 6.41
N GLU A 120 9.68 1.72 5.24
CA GLU A 120 10.80 1.66 4.30
C GLU A 120 11.17 3.04 3.75
N MET A 121 10.21 3.94 3.53
CA MET A 121 10.47 5.34 3.15
C MET A 121 11.27 6.09 4.24
N ALA A 122 11.02 5.77 5.51
CA ALA A 122 11.74 6.34 6.66
C ALA A 122 13.11 5.68 6.93
N SER A 123 13.40 4.55 6.28
CA SER A 123 14.64 3.80 6.50
C SER A 123 15.88 4.64 6.17
N PHE A 124 17.00 4.30 6.80
CA PHE A 124 18.26 5.02 6.61
C PHE A 124 18.68 5.15 5.14
N ASN A 125 18.43 4.10 4.35
CA ASN A 125 18.81 4.03 2.94
C ASN A 125 17.89 4.87 2.03
N ASN A 126 16.62 5.06 2.42
CA ASN A 126 15.62 5.68 1.54
C ASN A 126 15.27 7.12 1.92
N ARG A 127 15.39 7.49 3.20
CA ARG A 127 14.94 8.80 3.73
C ARG A 127 15.61 10.04 3.13
N LYS A 128 16.69 9.87 2.34
CA LYS A 128 17.46 10.93 1.66
C LYS A 128 17.52 10.78 0.13
N LEU A 129 16.79 9.81 -0.45
CA LEU A 129 16.82 9.60 -1.89
C LEU A 129 16.20 10.79 -2.64
N PRO A 130 16.86 11.36 -3.66
CA PRO A 130 16.27 12.41 -4.47
C PRO A 130 14.93 11.97 -5.04
N GLN A 131 13.88 12.77 -4.80
CA GLN A 131 12.53 12.44 -5.24
C GLN A 131 12.15 13.21 -6.51
N PRO A 132 11.27 12.65 -7.35
CA PRO A 132 10.66 13.36 -8.47
C PRO A 132 9.88 14.61 -7.99
N PRO A 133 9.56 15.55 -8.89
CA PRO A 133 8.70 16.69 -8.57
C PRO A 133 7.39 16.25 -7.91
N GLU A 134 6.97 16.98 -6.88
CA GLU A 134 5.71 16.70 -6.20
C GLU A 134 4.52 16.82 -7.15
N GLY A 135 3.51 15.99 -6.96
CA GLY A 135 2.31 15.94 -7.83
C GLY A 135 2.52 15.23 -9.17
N SER A 136 3.73 14.77 -9.50
CA SER A 136 3.93 13.94 -10.70
C SER A 136 3.38 12.53 -10.53
N THR A 137 2.84 11.95 -11.59
CA THR A 137 2.28 10.58 -11.63
C THR A 137 3.01 9.69 -12.63
N PHE A 138 2.98 8.38 -12.43
CA PHE A 138 3.50 7.41 -13.42
C PHE A 138 2.64 7.42 -14.69
#